data_AF-A0A964GBK7-F1
#
_entry.id   AF-A0A964GBK7-F1
#
_cell.length_a   1.000
_cell.length_b   1.000
_cell.length_c   1.000
_cell.angle_alpha   90.00
_cell.angle_beta   90.00
_cell.angle_gamma   90.00
#
_symmetry.space_group_name_H-M   'P 1'
#
loop_
_entity.id
_entity.type
_entity.pdbx_description
1 polymer ?
#
loop_
_entity_poly.entity_id
_entity_poly.type
_entity_poly.pdbx_seq_one_letter_code
_entity_poly.pdbx_strand_id
1 'polypeptide(L)'
;MSRKEIKLVAARTGHQNRRKNREIIWCIAFAAMLLLAPQVMARQNYLSTFETTYPAAAGSRIDACNLCHNSPEGGDARNSYGLSYASSGRNFAAIETADSDGDGWTNLQEIKSLTFPGDANDHPTTTPAPKSSGFEAIGTIAALFVVVMAIVYRQRKGKQ
;
A
#
# COMPACT_ATOMS: atom_id res chain seq x y z
N MET A 1 -35.98 31.30 64.35
CA MET A 1 -34.81 30.68 63.70
C MET A 1 -33.55 31.12 64.43
N SER A 2 -32.74 30.18 64.92
CA SER A 2 -31.56 30.48 65.75
C SER A 2 -30.34 30.86 64.91
N ARG A 3 -29.44 31.71 65.44
CA ARG A 3 -28.14 32.02 64.81
C ARG A 3 -27.35 30.76 64.42
N LYS A 4 -27.53 29.66 65.17
CA LYS A 4 -26.92 28.35 64.86
C LYS A 4 -27.49 27.71 63.59
N GLU A 5 -28.79 27.83 63.36
CA GLU A 5 -29.47 27.25 62.19
C GLU A 5 -29.11 28.00 60.90
N ILE A 6 -29.01 29.34 60.97
CA ILE A 6 -28.60 30.18 59.82
C ILE A 6 -27.19 29.79 59.35
N LYS A 7 -26.24 29.60 60.29
CA LYS A 7 -24.87 29.18 59.97
C LYS A 7 -24.81 27.77 59.37
N LEU A 8 -25.65 26.86 59.86
CA LEU A 8 -25.71 25.48 59.36
C LEU A 8 -26.25 25.41 57.93
N VAL A 9 -27.30 26.20 57.63
CA VAL A 9 -27.86 26.30 56.27
C VAL A 9 -26.85 26.89 55.29
N ALA A 10 -26.16 27.98 55.66
CA ALA A 10 -25.11 28.59 54.83
C ALA A 10 -23.91 27.66 54.58
N ALA A 11 -23.51 26.87 55.58
CA ALA A 11 -22.44 25.88 55.42
C ALA A 11 -22.86 24.72 54.50
N ARG A 12 -24.12 24.26 54.60
CA ARG A 12 -24.67 23.21 53.75
C ARG A 12 -24.78 23.65 52.29
N THR A 13 -25.26 24.87 52.01
CA THR A 13 -25.32 25.42 50.66
C THR A 13 -23.94 25.65 50.06
N GLY A 14 -22.98 26.14 50.86
CA GLY A 14 -21.58 26.30 50.44
C GLY A 14 -20.91 24.96 50.09
N HIS A 15 -21.13 23.91 50.89
CA HIS A 15 -20.60 22.57 50.60
C HIS A 15 -21.23 21.96 49.34
N GLN A 16 -22.54 22.14 49.13
CA GLN A 16 -23.22 21.66 47.92
C GLN A 16 -22.75 22.39 46.64
N ASN A 17 -22.51 23.70 46.71
CA ASN A 17 -21.96 24.45 45.58
C ASN A 17 -20.50 24.03 45.27
N ARG A 18 -19.66 23.78 46.29
CA ARG A 18 -18.29 23.28 46.09
C ARG A 18 -18.27 21.89 45.44
N ARG A 19 -19.21 21.00 45.78
CA ARG A 19 -19.34 19.67 45.16
C ARG A 19 -19.76 19.78 43.69
N LYS A 20 -20.78 20.57 43.36
CA LYS A 20 -21.24 20.79 41.97
C LYS A 20 -20.15 21.39 41.08
N ASN A 21 -19.40 22.37 41.60
CA ASN A 21 -18.30 22.99 40.84
C ASN A 21 -17.18 21.99 40.53
N ARG A 22 -16.87 21.06 41.45
CA ARG A 22 -15.91 19.98 41.20
C ARG A 22 -16.38 19.06 40.08
N GLU A 23 -17.65 18.62 40.11
CA GLU A 23 -18.19 17.76 39.03
C GLU A 23 -18.15 18.47 37.68
N ILE A 24 -18.51 19.75 37.62
CA ILE A 24 -18.45 20.56 36.39
C ILE A 24 -17.00 20.67 35.87
N ILE A 25 -16.03 20.93 36.76
CA ILE A 25 -14.62 20.99 36.38
C ILE A 25 -14.14 19.65 35.80
N TRP A 26 -14.56 18.53 36.40
CA TRP A 26 -14.22 17.20 35.87
C TRP A 26 -14.87 16.92 34.52
N CYS A 27 -16.14 17.31 34.31
CA CYS A 27 -16.79 17.20 33.01
C CYS A 27 -16.10 18.06 31.94
N ILE A 28 -15.69 19.29 32.27
CA ILE A 28 -14.97 20.17 31.34
C ILE A 28 -13.58 19.60 31.04
N ALA A 29 -12.85 19.12 32.04
CA ALA A 29 -11.53 18.51 31.85
C ALA A 29 -11.61 17.25 30.96
N PHE A 30 -12.64 16.41 31.16
CA PHE A 30 -12.87 15.24 30.32
C PHE A 30 -13.26 15.60 28.89
N ALA A 31 -14.15 16.58 28.71
CA ALA A 31 -14.52 17.07 27.37
C ALA A 31 -13.32 17.71 26.66
N ALA A 32 -12.49 18.48 27.36
CA ALA A 32 -11.26 19.05 26.82
C ALA A 32 -10.24 17.95 26.42
N MET A 33 -10.14 16.87 27.19
CA MET A 33 -9.27 15.74 26.88
C MET A 33 -9.71 15.00 25.60
N LEU A 34 -11.02 14.90 25.34
CA LEU A 34 -11.56 14.33 24.10
C LEU A 34 -11.29 15.23 22.87
N LEU A 35 -11.30 16.55 23.05
CA LEU A 35 -11.03 17.52 21.98
C LEU A 35 -9.55 17.63 21.60
N LEU A 36 -8.65 17.16 22.47
CA LEU A 36 -7.20 17.16 22.25
C LEU A 36 -6.68 15.80 21.73
N ALA A 37 -7.56 14.85 21.42
CA ALA A 37 -7.15 13.56 20.87
C ALA A 37 -6.47 13.78 19.50
N PRO A 38 -5.20 13.37 19.32
CA PRO A 38 -4.54 13.45 18.02
C PRO A 38 -5.30 12.59 17.02
N GLN A 39 -5.68 13.21 15.89
CA GLN A 39 -6.28 12.52 14.75
C GLN A 39 -5.21 11.58 14.17
N VAL A 40 -5.27 10.28 14.47
CA VAL A 40 -4.37 9.29 13.86
C VAL A 40 -4.77 9.13 12.40
N MET A 41 -4.11 9.87 11.51
CA MET A 41 -4.17 9.64 10.07
C MET A 41 -3.31 8.41 9.74
N ALA A 42 -3.88 7.22 9.90
CA ALA A 42 -3.19 6.01 9.49
C ALA A 42 -3.19 5.91 7.95
N ARG A 43 -1.98 5.84 7.36
CA ARG A 43 -1.68 5.19 6.05
C ARG A 43 -2.09 5.86 4.72
N GLN A 44 -2.81 6.98 4.71
CA GLN A 44 -3.31 7.63 3.47
C GLN A 44 -2.23 7.99 2.40
N ASN A 45 -0.94 8.12 2.75
CA ASN A 45 0.06 8.63 1.80
C ASN A 45 0.35 7.69 0.61
N TYR A 46 0.45 6.36 0.83
CA TYR A 46 0.84 5.46 -0.25
C TYR A 46 -0.29 5.18 -1.24
N LEU A 47 -1.52 5.02 -0.74
CA LEU A 47 -2.71 4.84 -1.58
C LEU A 47 -3.00 6.12 -2.37
N SER A 48 -2.94 7.29 -1.72
CA SER A 48 -3.05 8.58 -2.42
C SER A 48 -1.96 8.80 -3.46
N THR A 49 -0.72 8.38 -3.20
CA THR A 49 0.36 8.43 -4.21
C THR A 49 0.07 7.46 -5.36
N PHE A 50 -0.47 6.28 -5.06
CA PHE A 50 -0.89 5.31 -6.07
C PHE A 50 -2.00 5.88 -6.96
N GLU A 51 -3.04 6.45 -6.39
CA GLU A 51 -4.15 7.12 -7.10
C GLU A 51 -3.66 8.32 -7.92
N THR A 52 -2.68 9.08 -7.41
CA THR A 52 -2.06 10.17 -8.17
C THR A 52 -1.30 9.63 -9.39
N THR A 53 -0.66 8.46 -9.26
CA THR A 53 0.07 7.80 -10.35
C THR A 53 -0.89 7.16 -11.35
N TYR A 54 -1.98 6.57 -10.86
CA TYR A 54 -2.99 5.86 -11.64
C TYR A 54 -4.39 6.39 -11.31
N PRO A 55 -4.81 7.54 -11.90
CA PRO A 55 -6.07 8.18 -11.53
C PRO A 55 -7.32 7.33 -11.75
N ALA A 56 -7.27 6.36 -12.67
CA ALA A 56 -8.37 5.42 -12.90
C ALA A 56 -8.62 4.47 -11.71
N ALA A 57 -7.64 4.31 -10.82
CA ALA A 57 -7.78 3.49 -9.63
C ALA A 57 -8.60 4.18 -8.53
N ALA A 58 -8.63 5.52 -8.47
CA ALA A 58 -9.31 6.25 -7.41
C ALA A 58 -10.82 5.92 -7.37
N GLY A 59 -11.31 5.49 -6.20
CA GLY A 59 -12.69 5.04 -6.01
C GLY A 59 -13.05 3.72 -6.70
N SER A 60 -12.07 3.01 -7.27
CA SER A 60 -12.27 1.69 -7.87
C SER A 60 -12.11 0.57 -6.83
N ARG A 61 -12.29 -0.68 -7.25
CA ARG A 61 -12.04 -1.84 -6.37
C ARG A 61 -10.59 -1.96 -5.89
N ILE A 62 -9.62 -1.43 -6.64
CA ILE A 62 -8.20 -1.48 -6.28
C ILE A 62 -7.73 -0.26 -5.47
N ASP A 63 -8.63 0.68 -5.18
CA ASP A 63 -8.45 1.72 -4.16
C ASP A 63 -8.77 1.14 -2.78
N ALA A 64 -7.91 0.22 -2.33
CA ALA A 64 -8.11 -0.53 -1.12
C ALA A 64 -6.77 -1.00 -0.52
N CYS A 65 -6.74 -1.26 0.79
CA CYS A 65 -5.50 -1.64 1.46
C CYS A 65 -4.92 -2.96 0.92
N ASN A 66 -5.79 -3.88 0.48
CA ASN A 66 -5.40 -5.16 -0.10
C ASN A 66 -4.68 -5.03 -1.45
N LEU A 67 -4.57 -3.82 -2.02
CA LEU A 67 -3.62 -3.55 -3.11
C LEU A 67 -2.19 -3.95 -2.72
N CYS A 68 -1.76 -3.61 -1.50
CA CYS A 68 -0.40 -3.88 -1.00
C CYS A 68 -0.35 -4.92 0.14
N HIS A 69 -1.49 -5.34 0.66
CA HIS A 69 -1.64 -6.15 1.86
C HIS A 69 -2.48 -7.40 1.57
N ASN A 70 -2.37 -8.44 2.40
CA ASN A 70 -3.17 -9.65 2.18
C ASN A 70 -4.60 -9.50 2.70
N SER A 71 -4.85 -8.56 3.62
CA SER A 71 -6.18 -8.27 4.16
C SER A 71 -6.73 -6.88 3.77
N PRO A 72 -8.06 -6.73 3.67
CA PRO A 72 -8.71 -5.45 3.37
C PRO A 72 -8.48 -4.35 4.41
N GLU A 73 -8.22 -4.71 5.67
CA GLU A 73 -7.93 -3.78 6.76
C GLU A 73 -6.49 -3.25 6.70
N GLY A 74 -5.61 -3.92 5.95
CA GLY A 74 -4.17 -3.74 6.02
C GLY A 74 -3.63 -4.04 7.43
N GLY A 75 -2.45 -3.52 7.75
CA GLY A 75 -1.81 -3.75 9.05
C GLY A 75 -0.98 -5.03 9.12
N ASP A 76 -1.36 -6.01 8.31
CA ASP A 76 -0.77 -7.33 8.17
C ASP A 76 0.46 -7.34 7.23
N ALA A 77 0.91 -8.55 6.90
CA ALA A 77 1.97 -8.76 5.93
C ALA A 77 1.57 -8.23 4.55
N ARG A 78 2.57 -7.73 3.80
CA ARG A 78 2.34 -7.32 2.42
C ARG A 78 2.07 -8.54 1.54
N ASN A 79 1.24 -8.35 0.52
CA ASN A 79 1.11 -9.31 -0.59
C ASN A 79 2.36 -9.22 -1.49
N SER A 80 2.41 -10.04 -2.54
CA SER A 80 3.55 -10.07 -3.47
C SER A 80 3.80 -8.70 -4.14
N TYR A 81 2.75 -8.02 -4.61
CA TYR A 81 2.85 -6.67 -5.17
C TYR A 81 3.43 -5.65 -4.19
N GLY A 82 2.92 -5.63 -2.96
CA GLY A 82 3.39 -4.74 -1.91
C GLY A 82 4.85 -4.99 -1.54
N LEU A 83 5.32 -6.25 -1.62
CA LEU A 83 6.73 -6.60 -1.44
C LEU A 83 7.60 -6.12 -2.62
N SER A 84 7.14 -6.29 -3.85
CA SER A 84 7.79 -5.76 -5.05
C SER A 84 7.94 -4.24 -4.98
N TYR A 85 6.87 -3.53 -4.61
CA TYR A 85 6.88 -2.08 -4.42
C TYR A 85 7.84 -1.66 -3.30
N ALA A 86 7.84 -2.37 -2.17
CA ALA A 86 8.78 -2.07 -1.08
C ALA A 86 10.24 -2.26 -1.51
N SER A 87 10.51 -3.31 -2.29
CA SER A 87 11.86 -3.67 -2.76
C SER A 87 12.36 -2.75 -3.87
N SER A 88 11.47 -2.13 -4.65
CA SER A 88 11.80 -1.16 -5.69
C SER A 88 12.16 0.23 -5.15
N GLY A 89 12.26 0.40 -3.83
CA GLY A 89 12.41 1.70 -3.21
C GLY A 89 11.12 2.52 -3.23
N ARG A 90 9.96 1.85 -3.27
CA ARG A 90 8.62 2.47 -3.31
C ARG A 90 8.37 3.26 -4.59
N ASN A 91 8.80 2.69 -5.71
CA ASN A 91 8.59 3.23 -7.04
C ASN A 91 7.63 2.32 -7.82
N PHE A 92 6.44 2.84 -8.15
CA PHE A 92 5.43 2.10 -8.90
C PHE A 92 5.89 1.81 -10.35
N ALA A 93 6.47 2.80 -11.01
CA ALA A 93 6.95 2.67 -12.39
C ALA A 93 8.03 1.58 -12.53
N ALA A 94 8.87 1.41 -11.50
CA ALA A 94 9.93 0.40 -11.48
C ALA A 94 9.41 -1.04 -11.49
N ILE A 95 8.14 -1.26 -11.12
CA ILE A 95 7.54 -2.61 -11.07
C ILE A 95 6.43 -2.80 -12.11
N GLU A 96 6.12 -1.81 -12.94
CA GLU A 96 5.01 -1.88 -13.91
C GLU A 96 5.07 -3.11 -14.83
N THR A 97 6.27 -3.50 -15.27
CA THR A 97 6.49 -4.64 -16.16
C THR A 97 6.70 -5.97 -15.44
N ALA A 98 6.75 -5.96 -14.10
CA ALA A 98 6.86 -7.18 -13.31
C ALA A 98 5.49 -7.86 -13.19
N ASP A 99 5.53 -9.17 -13.01
CA ASP A 99 4.39 -10.05 -12.72
C ASP A 99 4.61 -10.50 -11.26
N SER A 100 3.99 -9.80 -10.30
CA SER A 100 4.37 -9.95 -8.89
C SER A 100 3.83 -11.23 -8.27
N ASP A 101 2.64 -11.66 -8.66
CA ASP A 101 1.97 -12.86 -8.15
C ASP A 101 2.13 -14.09 -9.05
N GLY A 102 2.68 -13.92 -10.26
CA GLY A 102 3.11 -15.01 -11.13
C GLY A 102 2.03 -15.55 -12.04
N ASP A 103 0.93 -14.83 -12.23
CA ASP A 103 -0.26 -15.30 -12.95
C ASP A 103 -0.17 -15.11 -14.49
N GLY A 104 0.87 -14.42 -14.95
CA GLY A 104 1.11 -14.15 -16.37
C GLY A 104 0.78 -12.73 -16.81
N TRP A 105 0.23 -11.90 -15.95
CA TRP A 105 -0.03 -10.50 -16.21
C TRP A 105 1.01 -9.61 -15.53
N THR A 106 1.35 -8.51 -16.21
CA THR A 106 2.17 -7.49 -15.56
C THR A 106 1.31 -6.63 -14.66
N ASN A 107 1.90 -6.13 -13.57
CA ASN A 107 1.25 -5.25 -12.62
C ASN A 107 0.50 -4.09 -13.32
N LEU A 108 1.09 -3.50 -14.36
CA LEU A 108 0.45 -2.40 -15.09
C LEU A 108 -0.79 -2.84 -15.89
N GLN A 109 -0.79 -4.06 -16.44
CA GLN A 109 -1.96 -4.59 -17.15
C GLN A 109 -3.12 -4.76 -16.18
N GLU A 110 -2.86 -5.30 -15.01
CA GLU A 110 -3.85 -5.53 -13.96
C GLU A 110 -4.39 -4.21 -13.39
N ILE A 111 -3.51 -3.26 -13.07
CA ILE A 111 -3.91 -1.92 -12.61
C ILE A 111 -4.82 -1.24 -13.64
N LYS A 112 -4.51 -1.35 -14.94
CA LYS A 112 -5.35 -0.81 -16.02
C LYS A 112 -6.69 -1.55 -16.16
N SER A 113 -6.73 -2.82 -15.82
CA SER A 113 -7.93 -3.65 -15.80
C SER A 113 -8.68 -3.61 -14.47
N LEU A 114 -8.20 -2.84 -13.49
CA LEU A 114 -8.74 -2.73 -12.13
C LEU A 114 -8.79 -4.08 -11.40
N THR A 115 -7.78 -4.92 -11.62
CA THR A 115 -7.56 -6.18 -10.89
C THR A 115 -6.34 -6.05 -9.96
N PHE A 116 -6.24 -6.93 -8.95
CA PHE A 116 -5.24 -6.83 -7.89
C PHE A 116 -3.90 -7.48 -8.30
N PRO A 117 -2.82 -6.69 -8.51
CA PRO A 117 -1.52 -7.19 -8.99
C PRO A 117 -0.72 -8.06 -8.00
N GLY A 118 -1.34 -8.40 -6.88
CA GLY A 118 -0.77 -9.25 -5.84
C GLY A 118 -1.65 -10.45 -5.50
N ASP A 119 -2.67 -10.72 -6.31
CA ASP A 119 -3.59 -11.85 -6.17
C ASP A 119 -3.71 -12.59 -7.51
N ALA A 120 -3.02 -13.71 -7.62
CA ALA A 120 -2.98 -14.53 -8.84
C ALA A 120 -4.34 -15.13 -9.27
N ASN A 121 -5.42 -14.90 -8.52
CA ASN A 121 -6.78 -15.28 -8.91
C ASN A 121 -7.64 -14.07 -9.36
N ASP A 122 -7.13 -12.84 -9.24
CA ASP A 122 -7.81 -11.61 -9.65
C ASP A 122 -7.05 -10.95 -10.78
N HIS A 123 -7.36 -11.39 -12.00
CA HIS A 123 -6.64 -10.97 -13.19
C HIS A 123 -7.57 -10.78 -14.38
N PRO A 124 -7.11 -10.11 -15.45
CA PRO A 124 -7.90 -9.98 -16.67
C PRO A 124 -8.29 -11.35 -17.22
N THR A 125 -9.52 -11.47 -17.73
CA THR A 125 -10.08 -12.73 -18.24
C THR A 125 -9.69 -13.04 -19.69
N THR A 126 -8.99 -12.12 -20.34
CA THR A 126 -8.41 -12.34 -21.67
C THR A 126 -7.21 -13.30 -21.57
N THR A 127 -6.69 -13.79 -22.68
CA THR A 127 -5.45 -14.58 -22.63
C THR A 127 -4.28 -13.64 -22.29
N PRO A 128 -3.42 -13.96 -21.30
CA PRO A 128 -2.26 -13.15 -20.98
C PRO A 128 -1.39 -12.94 -22.23
N ALA A 129 -0.93 -11.70 -22.43
CA ALA A 129 0.06 -11.44 -23.48
C ALA A 129 1.32 -12.26 -23.19
N PRO A 130 1.99 -12.84 -24.20
CA PRO A 130 3.23 -13.59 -23.98
C PRO A 130 4.23 -12.69 -23.25
N LYS A 131 4.78 -13.19 -22.13
CA LYS A 131 5.83 -12.49 -21.38
C LYS A 131 6.92 -12.07 -22.37
N SER A 132 7.29 -10.78 -22.37
CA SER A 132 8.44 -10.32 -23.13
C SER A 132 9.69 -10.96 -22.51
N SER A 133 10.01 -12.17 -22.92
CA SER A 133 11.22 -12.86 -22.54
C SER A 133 12.37 -12.10 -23.19
N GLY A 134 12.98 -11.18 -22.43
CA GLY A 134 14.19 -10.45 -22.81
C GLY A 134 15.43 -11.35 -23.01
N PHE A 135 15.24 -12.62 -23.39
CA PHE A 135 16.25 -13.66 -23.40
C PHE A 135 16.39 -14.38 -24.74
N GLU A 136 15.76 -13.94 -25.82
CA GLU A 136 16.02 -14.51 -27.15
C GLU A 136 17.23 -13.87 -27.88
N ALA A 137 17.71 -12.71 -27.42
CA ALA A 137 18.83 -12.02 -28.07
C ALA A 137 20.20 -12.71 -27.88
N ILE A 138 20.33 -13.68 -26.97
CA ILE A 138 21.61 -14.36 -26.70
C ILE A 138 21.82 -15.57 -27.63
N GLY A 139 20.73 -16.16 -28.15
CA GLY A 139 20.80 -17.29 -29.08
C GLY A 139 21.40 -16.93 -30.44
N THR A 140 21.21 -15.71 -30.91
CA THR A 140 21.71 -15.24 -32.21
C THR A 140 23.22 -14.97 -32.21
N ILE A 141 23.78 -14.48 -31.09
CA ILE A 141 25.22 -14.18 -30.98
C ILE A 141 26.06 -15.46 -30.94
N ALA A 142 25.61 -16.49 -30.20
CA ALA A 142 26.30 -17.78 -30.16
C ALA A 142 26.29 -18.48 -31.54
N ALA A 143 25.16 -18.42 -32.26
CA ALA A 143 25.05 -18.99 -33.60
C ALA A 143 25.96 -18.28 -34.62
N LEU A 144 26.07 -16.95 -34.56
CA LEU A 144 26.99 -16.18 -35.40
C LEU A 144 28.46 -16.53 -35.11
N PHE A 145 28.84 -16.69 -33.84
CA PHE A 145 30.21 -17.11 -33.48
C PHE A 145 30.58 -18.48 -34.03
N VAL A 146 29.67 -19.47 -33.93
CA VAL A 146 29.89 -20.82 -34.46
C VAL A 146 30.02 -20.81 -35.99
N VAL A 147 29.19 -20.04 -36.68
CA VAL A 147 29.25 -19.90 -38.14
C VAL A 147 30.56 -19.24 -38.60
N VAL A 148 30.98 -18.14 -37.94
CA VAL A 148 32.24 -17.47 -38.25
C VAL A 148 33.43 -18.40 -38.00
N MET A 149 33.45 -19.14 -36.89
CA MET A 149 34.53 -20.09 -36.59
C MET A 149 34.56 -21.25 -37.59
N ALA A 150 33.40 -21.75 -38.04
CA ALA A 150 33.33 -22.78 -39.08
C ALA A 150 33.87 -22.28 -40.44
N ILE A 151 33.59 -21.02 -40.80
CA ILE A 151 34.12 -20.38 -42.02
C ILE A 151 35.64 -20.23 -41.91
N VAL A 152 36.15 -19.70 -40.80
CA VAL A 152 37.59 -19.53 -40.57
C VAL A 152 38.33 -20.88 -40.58
N TYR A 153 37.75 -21.92 -39.96
CA TYR A 153 38.32 -23.26 -39.96
C TYR A 153 38.41 -23.87 -41.37
N ARG A 154 37.36 -23.74 -42.20
CA ARG A 154 37.38 -24.21 -43.60
C ARG A 154 38.40 -23.47 -44.46
N GLN A 155 38.52 -22.14 -44.30
CA GLN A 155 39.49 -21.32 -45.01
C GLN A 155 40.95 -21.72 -44.71
N ARG A 156 41.23 -22.16 -43.47
CA ARG A 156 42.56 -22.65 -43.08
C ARG A 156 42.88 -24.04 -43.62
N LYS A 157 41.89 -24.94 -43.67
CA LYS A 157 42.11 -26.33 -44.11
C LYS A 157 42.28 -26.47 -45.63
N GLY A 158 41.74 -25.56 -46.42
CA GLY A 158 41.90 -25.54 -47.89
C GLY A 158 43.20 -24.93 -48.40
N LYS A 159 44.11 -24.52 -47.50
CA LYS A 159 45.41 -23.88 -47.82
C LYS A 159 46.63 -24.74 -47.47
N GLN A 160 46.41 -26.00 -47.06
CA GLN A 160 47.43 -27.04 -46.85
C GLN A 160 47.31 -28.07 -47.96
#